data_AF-A0AA37NFV5-F1
#
_entry.id   AF-A0AA37NFV5-F1
#
_cell.length_a   1.000
_cell.length_b   1.000
_cell.length_c   1.000
_cell.angle_alpha   90.00
_cell.angle_beta   90.00
_cell.angle_gamma   90.00
#
_symmetry.space_group_name_H-M   'P 1'
#
loop_
_entity.id
_entity.type
_entity.pdbx_description
1 polymer ?
#
loop_
_entity_poly.entity_id
_entity_poly.type
_entity_poly.pdbx_seq_one_letter_code
_entity_poly.pdbx_strand_id
1 'polypeptide(L)'
;MKNSNTSFTYSTEFNISTTGNRKENRYWENYIDFSLEKGIQFCSRDYAEGQLTSRNMLTLIDMPSELKDKVRDAVISMLDESGEIYTPDKWIGSTLDFNLSVPCNVTGEQATTDATLINIVALPDNPEETESVEYMAKIKDSHNHTFFVEPNCVQVSKEKIQKILSHMGLLELIEVLEECHFGIGTNKHILAYPRYIAKYTFCD
;
A
#
# COMPACT_ATOMS: atom_id res chain seq x y z
N MET A 1 39.13 -6.37 -0.98
CA MET A 1 37.96 -7.21 -0.66
C MET A 1 37.84 -7.28 0.85
N LYS A 2 36.88 -6.57 1.46
CA LYS A 2 36.53 -6.77 2.88
C LYS A 2 35.32 -7.70 2.90
N ASN A 3 35.55 -8.97 3.18
CA ASN A 3 34.51 -9.89 3.63
C ASN A 3 34.19 -9.53 5.08
N SER A 4 33.18 -8.69 5.29
CA SER A 4 32.52 -8.59 6.59
C SER A 4 31.33 -9.55 6.57
N ASN A 5 31.56 -10.80 6.96
CA ASN A 5 30.48 -11.67 7.43
C ASN A 5 30.00 -11.11 8.78
N THR A 6 29.21 -10.05 8.75
CA THR A 6 28.37 -9.68 9.89
C THR A 6 27.27 -10.71 9.99
N SER A 7 27.47 -11.69 10.88
CA SER A 7 26.43 -12.63 11.30
C SER A 7 25.37 -11.85 12.09
N PHE A 8 24.27 -11.49 11.44
CA PHE A 8 23.12 -10.91 12.14
C PHE A 8 22.42 -11.98 12.98
N THR A 9 22.04 -11.63 14.20
CA THR A 9 21.34 -12.53 15.13
C THR A 9 19.83 -12.46 14.91
N TYR A 10 19.07 -13.47 15.36
CA TYR A 10 17.59 -13.47 15.28
C TYR A 10 16.94 -12.26 15.96
N SER A 11 17.59 -11.67 16.97
CA SER A 11 17.16 -10.48 17.70
C SER A 11 17.59 -9.16 17.06
N THR A 12 18.23 -9.18 15.89
CA THR A 12 18.61 -7.95 15.18
C THR A 12 17.37 -7.34 14.54
N GLU A 13 17.05 -6.12 14.96
CA GLU A 13 15.95 -5.33 14.41
C GLU A 13 16.47 -4.39 13.34
N PHE A 14 15.80 -4.40 12.20
CA PHE A 14 16.06 -3.53 11.07
C PHE A 14 14.92 -2.55 10.92
N ASN A 15 15.25 -1.27 10.81
CA ASN A 15 14.25 -0.30 10.43
C ASN A 15 14.05 -0.33 8.91
N ILE A 16 12.82 -0.61 8.48
CA ILE A 16 12.46 -0.73 7.07
C ILE A 16 11.70 0.49 6.55
N SER A 17 11.03 1.23 7.44
CA SER A 17 10.51 2.56 7.15
C SER A 17 10.66 3.51 8.36
N THR A 18 11.03 4.75 8.06
CA THR A 18 11.07 5.88 9.00
C THR A 18 10.13 7.01 8.58
N THR A 19 9.37 6.82 7.50
CA THR A 19 8.53 7.87 6.92
C THR A 19 7.23 8.00 7.69
N GLY A 20 7.34 8.48 8.92
CA GLY A 20 6.32 9.37 9.47
C GLY A 20 6.26 10.63 8.62
N ASN A 21 5.57 10.53 7.48
CA ASN A 21 5.12 11.57 6.56
C ASN A 21 5.88 12.92 6.61
N ARG A 22 6.72 13.12 5.59
CA ARG A 22 7.33 14.41 5.20
C ARG A 22 8.29 14.98 6.24
N LYS A 23 9.18 15.86 5.79
CA LYS A 23 10.32 16.42 6.56
C LYS A 23 9.94 17.09 7.90
N GLU A 24 8.66 17.21 8.23
CA GLU A 24 8.15 18.12 9.26
C GLU A 24 7.43 17.43 10.44
N ASN A 25 7.04 16.14 10.35
CA ASN A 25 6.31 15.44 11.43
C ASN A 25 6.85 14.01 11.69
N ARG A 26 8.15 13.91 11.96
CA ARG A 26 8.77 12.67 12.48
C ARG A 26 8.37 12.45 13.94
N TYR A 27 7.12 12.08 14.19
CA TYR A 27 6.74 11.54 15.48
C TYR A 27 7.30 10.13 15.62
N TRP A 28 7.76 9.82 16.83
CA TRP A 28 8.39 8.55 17.22
C TRP A 28 7.50 7.31 17.00
N GLU A 29 6.23 7.54 16.68
CA GLU A 29 5.20 6.53 16.52
C GLU A 29 5.11 5.98 15.09
N ASN A 30 5.89 6.50 14.13
CA ASN A 30 5.74 6.16 12.70
C ASN A 30 6.86 5.28 12.13
N TYR A 31 7.48 4.43 12.96
CA TYR A 31 8.49 3.47 12.49
C TYR A 31 7.86 2.13 12.13
N ILE A 32 8.38 1.52 11.07
CA ILE A 32 8.16 0.12 10.73
C ILE A 32 9.49 -0.61 10.88
N ASP A 33 9.53 -1.54 11.82
CA ASP A 33 10.70 -2.37 12.09
C ASP A 33 10.43 -3.82 11.66
N PHE A 34 11.51 -4.55 11.37
CA PHE A 34 11.49 -5.97 11.10
C PHE A 34 12.54 -6.71 11.92
N SER A 35 12.17 -7.85 12.48
CA SER A 35 13.11 -8.86 12.96
C SER A 35 12.64 -10.27 12.60
N LEU A 36 13.56 -11.22 12.57
CA LEU A 36 13.21 -12.62 12.33
C LEU A 36 12.34 -13.22 13.45
N GLU A 37 12.52 -12.73 14.68
CA GLU A 37 11.77 -13.20 15.85
C GLU A 37 10.34 -12.66 15.89
N LYS A 38 10.16 -11.37 15.58
CA LYS A 38 8.89 -10.67 15.80
C LYS A 38 8.13 -10.34 14.51
N GLY A 39 8.74 -10.54 13.35
CA GLY A 39 8.17 -10.11 12.06
C GLY A 39 8.14 -8.58 11.94
N ILE A 40 7.11 -8.07 11.27
CA ILE A 40 6.87 -6.63 11.08
C ILE A 40 6.26 -6.04 12.35
N GLN A 41 6.81 -4.93 12.81
CA GLN A 41 6.34 -4.20 13.98
C GLN A 41 6.12 -2.74 13.66
N PHE A 42 4.93 -2.24 13.99
CA PHE A 42 4.61 -0.83 13.96
C PHE A 42 4.80 -0.19 15.33
N CYS A 43 5.14 1.10 15.35
CA CYS A 43 5.17 1.91 16.58
C CYS A 43 5.99 1.25 17.72
N SER A 44 7.14 0.65 17.41
CA SER A 44 7.95 -0.06 18.41
C SER A 44 8.19 0.82 19.63
N ARG A 45 7.85 0.32 20.84
CA ARG A 45 7.85 1.09 22.09
C ARG A 45 9.23 1.63 22.50
N ASP A 46 10.30 1.13 21.90
CA ASP A 46 11.66 1.61 22.14
C ASP A 46 11.84 3.10 21.78
N TYR A 47 10.93 3.69 21.00
CA TYR A 47 10.96 5.10 20.62
C TYR A 47 10.08 6.02 21.50
N ALA A 48 9.20 5.46 22.36
CA ALA A 48 8.23 6.23 23.14
C ALA A 48 8.82 6.99 24.35
N GLU A 49 10.02 6.60 24.81
CA GLU A 49 10.64 7.13 26.04
C GLU A 49 11.87 8.02 25.79
N GLY A 50 11.86 8.81 24.72
CA GLY A 50 12.70 10.02 24.59
C GLY A 50 14.23 9.82 24.52
N GLN A 51 14.73 8.59 24.57
CA GLN A 51 16.11 8.26 24.27
C GLN A 51 16.13 7.15 23.24
N LEU A 52 16.65 7.46 22.04
CA LEU A 52 17.29 6.48 21.18
C LEU A 52 18.42 5.85 22.01
N THR A 53 18.09 4.86 22.84
CA THR A 53 19.05 4.09 23.62
C THR A 53 19.80 3.22 22.62
N SER A 54 20.75 3.85 21.91
CA SER A 54 21.81 3.20 21.16
C SER A 54 21.39 1.95 20.38
N ARG A 55 20.22 1.93 19.73
CA ARG A 55 20.00 0.97 18.66
C ARG A 55 20.97 1.38 17.56
N ASN A 56 21.95 0.53 17.26
CA ASN A 56 22.65 0.60 15.99
C ASN A 56 21.58 0.39 14.91
N MET A 57 20.96 1.47 14.42
CA MET A 57 19.86 1.41 13.47
C MET A 57 20.39 0.88 12.15
N LEU A 58 20.28 -0.42 11.97
CA LEU A 58 20.47 -1.06 10.69
C LEU A 58 19.24 -0.76 9.85
N THR A 59 19.46 -0.17 8.70
CA THR A 59 18.39 0.20 7.78
C THR A 59 18.20 -0.87 6.73
N LEU A 60 17.20 -0.70 5.87
CA LEU A 60 17.03 -1.53 4.68
C LEU A 60 18.29 -1.59 3.80
N ILE A 61 19.14 -0.55 3.81
CA ILE A 61 20.40 -0.54 3.05
C ILE A 61 21.41 -1.53 3.63
N ASP A 62 21.48 -1.60 4.96
CA ASP A 62 22.42 -2.46 5.69
C ASP A 62 21.97 -3.93 5.74
N MET A 63 20.72 -4.19 5.36
CA MET A 63 20.12 -5.52 5.39
C MET A 63 20.67 -6.45 4.28
N PRO A 64 21.08 -7.68 4.62
CA PRO A 64 21.40 -8.73 3.65
C PRO A 64 20.24 -9.03 2.71
N SER A 65 20.54 -9.40 1.47
CA SER A 65 19.52 -9.75 0.46
C SER A 65 18.60 -10.89 0.92
N GLU A 66 19.13 -11.92 1.58
CA GLU A 66 18.33 -13.03 2.12
C GLU A 66 17.29 -12.59 3.16
N LEU A 67 17.56 -11.51 3.91
CA LEU A 67 16.60 -10.95 4.86
C LEU A 67 15.59 -10.04 4.14
N LYS A 68 15.97 -9.39 3.04
CA LYS A 68 15.05 -8.56 2.23
C LYS A 68 13.90 -9.37 1.65
N ASP A 69 14.16 -10.61 1.21
CA ASP A 69 13.12 -11.51 0.73
C ASP A 69 12.14 -11.87 1.86
N LYS A 70 12.65 -12.12 3.07
CA LYS A 70 11.80 -12.39 4.24
C LYS A 70 10.98 -11.17 4.68
N VAL A 71 11.55 -9.97 4.60
CA VAL A 71 10.79 -8.72 4.84
C VAL A 71 9.69 -8.60 3.80
N ARG A 72 9.99 -8.87 2.54
CA ARG A 72 9.01 -8.80 1.45
C ARG A 72 7.83 -9.71 1.72
N ASP A 73 8.08 -10.97 2.06
CA ASP A 73 7.05 -11.94 2.39
C ASP A 73 6.21 -11.49 3.60
N ALA A 74 6.87 -10.96 4.63
CA ALA A 74 6.18 -10.46 5.83
C ALA A 74 5.32 -9.22 5.52
N VAL A 75 5.80 -8.29 4.69
CA VAL A 75 5.01 -7.11 4.26
C VAL A 75 3.79 -7.54 3.45
N ILE A 76 3.95 -8.49 2.52
CA ILE A 76 2.82 -9.04 1.74
C ILE A 76 1.80 -9.70 2.66
N SER A 77 2.25 -10.49 3.66
CA SER A 77 1.36 -11.09 4.66
C SER A 77 0.55 -10.04 5.40
N MET A 78 1.21 -8.97 5.88
CA MET A 78 0.54 -7.88 6.61
C MET A 78 -0.49 -7.14 5.75
N LEU A 79 -0.20 -6.92 4.47
CA LEU A 79 -1.14 -6.34 3.52
C LEU A 79 -2.32 -7.28 3.23
N ASP A 80 -2.06 -8.58 3.10
CA ASP A 80 -3.13 -9.58 2.89
C ASP A 80 -4.06 -9.67 4.10
N GLU A 81 -3.49 -9.64 5.31
CA GLU A 81 -4.21 -9.69 6.58
C GLU A 81 -5.03 -8.43 6.84
N SER A 82 -4.55 -7.25 6.45
CA SER A 82 -5.33 -6.00 6.58
C SER A 82 -6.57 -6.01 5.68
N GLY A 83 -6.43 -6.61 4.50
CA GLY A 83 -7.48 -6.70 3.48
C GLY A 83 -7.81 -5.38 2.79
N GLU A 84 -7.24 -4.24 3.21
CA GLU A 84 -7.56 -2.91 2.66
C GLU A 84 -7.14 -2.76 1.19
N ILE A 85 -6.09 -3.48 0.78
CA ILE A 85 -5.64 -3.59 -0.61
C ILE A 85 -6.63 -4.31 -1.53
N TYR A 86 -7.69 -4.92 -1.00
CA TYR A 86 -8.78 -5.52 -1.80
C TYR A 86 -10.03 -4.65 -1.85
N THR A 87 -9.99 -3.47 -1.24
CA THR A 87 -11.17 -2.62 -1.06
C THR A 87 -10.97 -1.30 -1.79
N PRO A 88 -11.51 -1.14 -3.01
CA PRO A 88 -11.29 0.04 -3.84
C PRO A 88 -11.74 1.37 -3.20
N ASP A 89 -12.66 1.36 -2.23
CA ASP A 89 -13.02 2.56 -1.45
C ASP A 89 -11.88 3.12 -0.58
N LYS A 90 -10.88 2.28 -0.26
CA LYS A 90 -9.65 2.69 0.41
C LYS A 90 -8.62 3.22 -0.56
N TRP A 91 -8.85 3.17 -1.86
CA TRP A 91 -7.89 3.69 -2.83
C TRP A 91 -8.30 5.09 -3.23
N ILE A 92 -7.40 6.06 -3.08
CA ILE A 92 -7.59 7.35 -3.74
C ILE A 92 -6.87 7.26 -5.07
N GLY A 93 -7.63 7.34 -6.15
CA GLY A 93 -7.01 7.42 -7.46
C GLY A 93 -6.38 8.79 -7.71
N SER A 94 -5.47 8.82 -8.68
CA SER A 94 -4.76 10.04 -9.06
C SER A 94 -5.67 10.91 -9.94
N THR A 95 -5.51 12.23 -9.88
CA THR A 95 -6.02 13.16 -10.92
C THR A 95 -5.41 12.94 -12.31
N LEU A 96 -4.48 11.97 -12.42
CA LEU A 96 -3.85 11.54 -13.65
C LEU A 96 -4.58 10.27 -14.09
N ASP A 97 -5.00 10.22 -15.35
CA ASP A 97 -5.67 9.06 -15.96
C ASP A 97 -4.71 7.86 -16.09
N PHE A 98 -4.48 7.15 -14.99
CA PHE A 98 -3.87 5.83 -15.02
C PHE A 98 -4.95 4.79 -15.30
N ASN A 99 -4.70 3.90 -16.26
CA ASN A 99 -5.57 2.75 -16.50
C ASN A 99 -5.08 1.59 -15.63
N LEU A 100 -5.77 1.36 -14.52
CA LEU A 100 -5.52 0.26 -13.59
C LEU A 100 -5.71 -1.11 -14.28
N SER A 101 -6.65 -1.19 -15.22
CA SER A 101 -7.00 -2.41 -15.96
C SER A 101 -7.26 -3.62 -15.04
N VAL A 102 -7.83 -3.40 -13.85
CA VAL A 102 -8.06 -4.46 -12.86
C VAL A 102 -9.39 -5.14 -13.12
N PRO A 103 -9.41 -6.46 -13.35
CA PRO A 103 -10.67 -7.19 -13.50
C PRO A 103 -11.44 -7.22 -12.18
N CYS A 104 -12.72 -6.89 -12.26
CA CYS A 104 -13.59 -6.72 -11.10
C CYS A 104 -15.04 -7.11 -11.41
N ASN A 105 -15.83 -7.30 -10.35
CA ASN A 105 -17.28 -7.33 -10.42
C ASN A 105 -17.83 -6.03 -9.83
N VAL A 106 -19.00 -5.63 -10.29
CA VAL A 106 -19.76 -4.50 -9.73
C VAL A 106 -21.02 -5.04 -9.08
N THR A 107 -21.32 -4.56 -7.88
CA THR A 107 -22.56 -4.83 -7.14
C THR A 107 -23.47 -3.61 -7.10
N GLY A 108 -24.70 -3.76 -6.61
CA GLY A 108 -25.65 -2.66 -6.49
C GLY A 108 -26.55 -2.49 -7.72
N GLU A 109 -27.04 -1.27 -7.96
CA GLU A 109 -28.02 -1.00 -9.04
C GLU A 109 -27.44 -1.25 -10.45
N GLN A 110 -26.15 -0.99 -10.63
CA GLN A 110 -25.43 -1.22 -11.89
C GLN A 110 -24.61 -2.51 -11.85
N ALA A 111 -25.12 -3.54 -11.17
CA ALA A 111 -24.42 -4.80 -11.01
C ALA A 111 -24.03 -5.41 -12.37
N THR A 112 -22.75 -5.74 -12.51
CA THR A 112 -22.20 -6.37 -13.70
C THR A 112 -21.08 -7.32 -13.33
N THR A 113 -21.02 -8.45 -14.00
CA THR A 113 -19.94 -9.42 -13.88
C THR A 113 -18.94 -9.21 -15.02
N ASP A 114 -17.68 -9.56 -14.79
CA ASP A 114 -16.61 -9.47 -15.80
C ASP A 114 -16.36 -8.04 -16.29
N ALA A 115 -16.32 -7.09 -15.35
CA ALA A 115 -15.96 -5.71 -15.62
C ALA A 115 -14.46 -5.46 -15.42
N THR A 116 -14.01 -4.30 -15.87
CA THR A 116 -12.65 -3.81 -15.63
C THR A 116 -12.71 -2.45 -14.93
N LEU A 117 -12.09 -2.36 -13.77
CA LEU A 117 -11.82 -1.11 -13.08
C LEU A 117 -10.71 -0.38 -13.82
N ILE A 118 -11.06 0.77 -14.39
CA ILE A 118 -10.14 1.60 -15.17
C ILE A 118 -9.41 2.57 -14.26
N ASN A 119 -10.12 3.30 -13.40
CA ASN A 119 -9.51 4.26 -12.47
C ASN A 119 -10.50 4.59 -11.34
N ILE A 120 -10.00 5.19 -10.26
CA ILE A 120 -10.81 5.90 -9.28
C ILE A 120 -10.55 7.38 -9.49
N VAL A 121 -11.58 8.16 -9.74
CA VAL A 121 -11.43 9.57 -10.11
C VAL A 121 -12.27 10.43 -9.20
N ALA A 122 -11.71 11.56 -8.78
CA ALA A 122 -12.51 12.65 -8.26
C ALA A 122 -13.42 13.14 -9.40
N LEU A 123 -14.73 13.11 -9.20
CA LEU A 123 -15.61 13.86 -10.08
C LEU A 123 -15.41 15.36 -9.76
N PRO A 124 -15.24 16.22 -10.77
CA PRO A 124 -15.20 17.65 -10.52
C PRO A 124 -16.59 18.06 -9.99
N ASP A 125 -16.66 18.36 -8.69
CA ASP A 125 -17.81 19.05 -8.14
C ASP A 125 -17.99 20.37 -8.86
N ASN A 126 -19.25 20.78 -9.02
CA ASN A 126 -19.58 22.13 -9.42
C ASN A 126 -18.74 23.10 -8.57
N PRO A 127 -18.03 24.08 -9.18
CA PRO A 127 -17.11 24.96 -8.46
C PRO A 127 -17.76 25.89 -7.41
N GLU A 128 -19.06 25.74 -7.17
CA GLU A 128 -19.85 26.53 -6.21
C GLU A 128 -20.07 25.81 -4.85
N GLU A 129 -19.76 24.51 -4.71
CA GLU A 129 -19.90 23.77 -3.43
C GLU A 129 -18.55 23.19 -2.98
N THR A 130 -17.97 23.76 -1.92
CA THR A 130 -16.58 23.53 -1.50
C THR A 130 -16.40 22.53 -0.35
N GLU A 131 -17.22 21.49 -0.20
CA GLU A 131 -17.13 20.64 1.01
C GLU A 131 -16.91 19.13 0.85
N SER A 132 -17.01 18.52 -0.34
CA SER A 132 -16.68 17.08 -0.46
C SER A 132 -16.34 16.62 -1.88
N VAL A 133 -15.07 16.35 -2.16
CA VAL A 133 -14.66 15.67 -3.41
C VAL A 133 -15.24 14.25 -3.42
N GLU A 134 -16.21 14.00 -4.30
CA GLU A 134 -16.76 12.67 -4.50
C GLU A 134 -15.84 11.84 -5.43
N TYR A 135 -15.34 10.71 -4.92
CA TYR A 135 -14.54 9.77 -5.70
C TYR A 135 -15.42 8.67 -6.27
N MET A 136 -15.33 8.46 -7.59
CA MET A 136 -16.07 7.43 -8.31
C MET A 136 -15.13 6.46 -9.01
N ALA A 137 -15.51 5.18 -9.03
CA ALA A 137 -14.84 4.16 -9.80
C ALA A 137 -15.33 4.21 -11.26
N LYS A 138 -14.40 4.47 -12.18
CA LYS A 138 -14.63 4.38 -13.62
C LYS A 138 -14.52 2.93 -14.05
N ILE A 139 -15.63 2.37 -14.51
CA ILE A 139 -15.75 0.96 -14.90
C ILE A 139 -15.96 0.85 -16.41
N LYS A 140 -15.44 -0.24 -16.98
CA LYS A 140 -15.72 -0.69 -18.33
C LYS A 140 -16.30 -2.10 -18.31
N ASP A 141 -17.49 -2.29 -18.88
CA ASP A 141 -18.10 -3.64 -18.99
C ASP A 141 -17.53 -4.44 -20.18
N SER A 142 -17.98 -5.69 -20.29
CA SER A 142 -17.66 -6.61 -21.38
C SER A 142 -18.11 -6.13 -22.77
N HIS A 143 -19.03 -5.17 -22.85
CA HIS A 143 -19.52 -4.57 -24.10
C HIS A 143 -18.80 -3.27 -24.46
N ASN A 144 -17.75 -2.91 -23.71
CA ASN A 144 -17.00 -1.65 -23.82
C ASN A 144 -17.79 -0.38 -23.41
N HIS A 145 -18.93 -0.50 -22.74
CA HIS A 145 -19.60 0.65 -22.16
C HIS A 145 -18.82 1.14 -20.93
N THR A 146 -18.70 2.46 -20.81
CA THR A 146 -18.06 3.12 -19.66
C THR A 146 -19.11 3.77 -18.78
N PHE A 147 -19.03 3.53 -17.47
CA PHE A 147 -19.92 4.10 -16.47
C PHE A 147 -19.19 4.30 -15.15
N PHE A 148 -19.83 4.98 -14.21
CA PHE A 148 -19.26 5.33 -12.91
C PHE A 148 -20.12 4.75 -11.79
N VAL A 149 -19.47 4.18 -10.79
CA VAL A 149 -20.11 3.65 -9.57
C VAL A 149 -19.36 4.12 -8.34
N GLU A 150 -20.02 4.08 -7.18
CA GLU A 150 -19.32 4.26 -5.91
C GLU A 150 -18.21 3.19 -5.77
N PRO A 151 -17.01 3.54 -5.28
CA PRO A 151 -15.90 2.58 -5.14
C PRO A 151 -16.21 1.36 -4.27
N ASN A 152 -17.10 1.50 -3.27
CA ASN A 152 -17.56 0.40 -2.41
C ASN A 152 -18.35 -0.69 -3.16
N CYS A 153 -18.85 -0.39 -4.37
CA CYS A 153 -19.58 -1.33 -5.21
C CYS A 153 -18.65 -2.20 -6.07
N VAL A 154 -17.34 -1.94 -6.05
CA VAL A 154 -16.35 -2.64 -6.87
C VAL A 154 -15.68 -3.74 -6.08
N GLN A 155 -15.72 -4.97 -6.61
CA GLN A 155 -15.07 -6.14 -6.05
C GLN A 155 -13.93 -6.59 -6.96
N VAL A 156 -12.69 -6.42 -6.52
CA VAL A 156 -11.50 -6.84 -7.30
C VAL A 156 -11.11 -8.29 -7.00
N SER A 157 -10.44 -8.94 -7.94
CA SER A 157 -9.96 -10.30 -7.76
C SER A 157 -8.79 -10.36 -6.77
N LYS A 158 -8.98 -11.02 -5.61
CA LYS A 158 -7.92 -11.25 -4.61
C LYS A 158 -6.70 -11.93 -5.22
N GLU A 159 -6.90 -12.97 -6.02
CA GLU A 159 -5.80 -13.70 -6.68
C GLU A 159 -4.95 -12.79 -7.58
N LYS A 160 -5.60 -11.94 -8.39
CA LYS A 160 -4.88 -11.00 -9.27
C LYS A 160 -4.11 -9.96 -8.47
N ILE A 161 -4.73 -9.41 -7.42
CA ILE A 161 -4.06 -8.47 -6.53
C ILE A 161 -2.85 -9.13 -5.84
N GLN A 162 -2.99 -10.35 -5.31
CA GLN A 162 -1.87 -11.09 -4.72
C GLN A 162 -0.72 -11.32 -5.70
N LYS A 163 -1.05 -11.63 -6.96
CA LYS A 163 -0.06 -11.72 -8.04
C LYS A 163 0.64 -10.39 -8.30
N ILE A 164 -0.09 -9.27 -8.30
CA ILE A 164 0.53 -7.93 -8.45
C ILE A 164 1.51 -7.69 -7.31
N LEU A 165 1.12 -7.93 -6.05
CA LEU A 165 2.02 -7.80 -4.89
C LEU A 165 3.28 -8.64 -5.02
N SER A 166 3.17 -9.88 -5.53
CA SER A 166 4.32 -10.77 -5.73
C SER A 166 5.29 -10.31 -6.82
N HIS A 167 4.95 -9.29 -7.61
CA HIS A 167 5.84 -8.66 -8.60
C HIS A 167 6.37 -7.29 -8.14
N MET A 168 5.74 -6.65 -7.15
CA MET A 168 6.18 -5.35 -6.63
C MET A 168 7.56 -5.45 -5.95
N GLY A 169 8.37 -4.39 -6.11
CA GLY A 169 9.63 -4.25 -5.39
C GLY A 169 9.40 -4.01 -3.90
N LEU A 170 10.39 -4.36 -3.08
CA LEU A 170 10.29 -4.23 -1.61
C LEU A 170 9.99 -2.79 -1.15
N LEU A 171 10.60 -1.78 -1.77
CA LEU A 171 10.35 -0.37 -1.42
C LEU A 171 8.90 0.04 -1.71
N GLU A 172 8.34 -0.43 -2.83
CA GLU A 172 6.96 -0.13 -3.23
C GLU A 172 5.97 -0.81 -2.28
N LEU A 173 6.25 -2.05 -1.89
CA LEU A 173 5.46 -2.77 -0.89
C LEU A 173 5.48 -2.08 0.49
N ILE A 174 6.64 -1.56 0.90
CA ILE A 174 6.77 -0.82 2.16
C ILE A 174 5.97 0.50 2.10
N GLU A 175 6.00 1.23 0.98
CA GLU A 175 5.20 2.44 0.80
C GLU A 175 3.70 2.16 0.90
N VAL A 176 3.23 1.08 0.25
CA VAL A 176 1.83 0.65 0.34
C VAL A 176 1.44 0.26 1.77
N LEU A 177 2.32 -0.46 2.48
CA LEU A 177 2.11 -0.84 3.89
C LEU A 177 2.03 0.39 4.80
N GLU A 178 2.91 1.36 4.57
CA GLU A 178 2.93 2.62 5.30
C GLU A 178 1.63 3.40 5.12
N GLU A 179 1.13 3.55 3.89
CA GLU A 179 -0.13 4.24 3.63
C GLU A 179 -1.33 3.50 4.24
N CYS A 180 -1.35 2.16 4.15
CA CYS A 180 -2.37 1.32 4.75
C CYS A 180 -2.39 1.46 6.29
N HIS A 181 -1.22 1.57 6.93
CA HIS A 181 -1.13 1.63 8.38
C HIS A 181 -1.25 3.06 8.96
N PHE A 182 -0.53 4.03 8.38
CA PHE A 182 -0.32 5.38 8.93
C PHE A 182 -1.04 6.50 8.17
N GLY A 183 -1.87 6.23 7.17
CA GLY A 183 -2.63 7.28 6.48
C GLY A 183 -3.52 8.09 7.44
N ILE A 184 -3.03 9.21 7.99
CA ILE A 184 -3.77 10.11 8.88
C ILE A 184 -4.31 11.30 8.08
N GLY A 185 -5.62 11.58 8.19
CA GLY A 185 -6.24 12.78 7.64
C GLY A 185 -7.75 12.81 7.65
N THR A 186 -8.42 11.82 7.04
CA THR A 186 -9.90 11.80 6.98
C THR A 186 -10.53 10.44 6.72
N ASN A 187 -9.81 9.47 6.16
CA ASN A 187 -10.23 8.10 5.89
C ASN A 187 -8.95 7.36 5.47
N LYS A 188 -8.71 6.13 5.94
CA LYS A 188 -7.48 5.39 5.62
C LYS A 188 -7.42 5.13 4.12
N HIS A 189 -6.52 5.81 3.41
CA HIS A 189 -6.42 5.71 1.97
C HIS A 189 -5.02 5.31 1.51
N ILE A 190 -4.97 4.44 0.50
CA ILE A 190 -3.76 3.91 -0.12
C ILE A 190 -3.57 4.66 -1.45
N LEU A 191 -2.72 5.69 -1.45
CA LEU A 191 -2.58 6.68 -2.53
C LEU A 191 -1.65 6.20 -3.65
N ALA A 192 -0.52 5.59 -3.29
CA ALA A 192 0.47 5.09 -4.24
C ALA A 192 0.02 3.78 -4.90
N TYR A 193 -0.82 3.01 -4.22
CA TYR A 193 -1.21 1.67 -4.62
C TYR A 193 -1.86 1.56 -6.02
N PRO A 194 -2.80 2.45 -6.42
CA PRO A 194 -3.33 2.44 -7.79
C PRO A 194 -2.25 2.56 -8.86
N ARG A 195 -1.20 3.36 -8.63
CA ARG A 195 -0.08 3.48 -9.58
C ARG A 195 0.70 2.18 -9.70
N TYR A 196 0.91 1.49 -8.58
CA TYR A 196 1.58 0.20 -8.57
C TYR A 196 0.74 -0.89 -9.21
N ILE A 197 -0.58 -0.90 -8.99
CA ILE A 197 -1.50 -1.75 -9.73
C ILE A 197 -1.30 -1.53 -11.24
N ALA A 198 -1.49 -0.30 -11.74
CA ALA A 198 -1.36 -0.02 -13.17
C ALA A 198 0.00 -0.44 -13.76
N LYS A 199 1.07 -0.28 -12.98
CA LYS A 199 2.43 -0.68 -13.35
C LYS A 199 2.58 -2.20 -13.50
N TYR A 200 1.94 -2.99 -12.64
CA TYR A 200 2.15 -4.45 -12.54
C TYR A 200 0.96 -5.30 -13.04
N THR A 201 -0.15 -4.69 -13.49
CA THR A 201 -1.34 -5.40 -14.00
C THR A 201 -1.03 -6.38 -15.14
N PHE A 202 0.00 -6.10 -15.96
CA PHE A 202 0.39 -6.93 -17.10
C PHE A 202 1.58 -7.87 -16.82
N CYS A 203 1.93 -8.08 -15.54
CA CYS A 203 2.94 -9.07 -15.18
C CYS A 203 2.30 -10.47 -15.20
N ASP A 204 2.51 -11.17 -16.32
CA ASP A 204 2.11 -12.57 -16.54
C ASP A 204 3.05 -13.57 -15.86
#